data_AF-A0A7Y2EAE2-F1
#
_entry.id   AF-A0A7Y2EAE2-F1
#
_cell.length_a   1.000
_cell.length_b   1.000
_cell.length_c   1.000
_cell.angle_alpha   90.00
_cell.angle_beta   90.00
_cell.angle_gamma   90.00
#
_symmetry.space_group_name_H-M   'P 1'
#
loop_
_entity.id
_entity.type
_entity.pdbx_description
1 polymer ?
#
loop_
_entity_poly.entity_id
_entity_poly.type
_entity_poly.pdbx_seq_one_letter_code
_entity_poly.pdbx_strand_id
1 'polypeptide(L)'
;MAKSKGSWDPAHFRATYPKFLELLDTDPEQSWVGFSEYVWKFLEHRKPDSFRGLDQETQEDIVADLIAKARIDDYKLLRSYEDRGVAFSAWVRRVLRNRAFDILRRSSPKALDQENTETAHADAIRNLAIEEIICKVQACMDKLPSNRRLLLQYSADGFQPRQLKFIAGEGYEDNKKLGDLMRTIRRSVLRCLKRKDIREEDLRDALRE
;
A
#
# COMPACT_ATOMS: atom_id res chain seq x y z
N MET A 1 -2.83 18.49 -34.09
CA MET A 1 -2.14 18.47 -32.79
C MET A 1 -1.37 17.16 -32.66
N ALA A 2 -0.04 17.23 -32.74
CA ALA A 2 0.82 16.06 -32.69
C ALA A 2 0.92 15.53 -31.25
N LYS A 3 0.48 14.28 -31.01
CA LYS A 3 0.75 13.57 -29.76
C LYS A 3 2.25 13.23 -29.74
N SER A 4 3.03 14.01 -29.00
CA SER A 4 4.39 13.62 -28.62
C SER A 4 4.29 12.34 -27.78
N LYS A 5 4.44 11.18 -28.41
CA LYS A 5 4.73 9.92 -27.71
C LYS A 5 6.19 10.00 -27.26
N GLY A 6 6.44 10.77 -26.20
CA GLY A 6 7.70 10.68 -25.48
C GLY A 6 7.84 9.25 -24.97
N SER A 7 8.78 8.51 -25.57
CA SER A 7 9.19 7.18 -25.14
C SER A 7 9.61 7.27 -23.67
N TRP A 8 8.71 6.85 -22.77
CA TRP A 8 8.90 6.93 -21.33
C TRP A 8 9.75 5.75 -20.85
N ASP A 9 10.86 6.02 -20.16
CA ASP A 9 11.79 4.99 -19.68
C ASP A 9 11.23 4.30 -18.41
N PRO A 10 11.04 2.96 -18.39
CA PRO A 10 10.66 2.22 -17.19
C PRO A 10 11.58 2.45 -15.97
N ALA A 11 12.81 2.93 -16.17
CA ALA A 11 13.70 3.35 -15.09
C ALA A 11 13.13 4.51 -14.24
N HIS A 12 12.22 5.33 -14.77
CA HIS A 12 11.55 6.38 -13.99
C HIS A 12 10.73 5.82 -12.81
N PHE A 13 10.21 4.59 -12.90
CA PHE A 13 9.52 3.95 -11.76
C PHE A 13 10.48 3.41 -10.69
N ARG A 14 11.78 3.36 -11.00
CA ARG A 14 12.85 2.95 -10.07
C ARG A 14 13.47 4.13 -9.34
N ALA A 15 13.23 5.36 -9.80
CA ALA A 15 13.63 6.55 -9.05
C ALA A 15 12.93 6.53 -7.69
N THR A 16 13.72 6.70 -6.62
CA THR A 16 13.19 6.87 -5.28
C THR A 16 12.44 8.20 -5.18
N TYR A 17 12.92 9.27 -5.82
CA TYR A 17 12.28 10.59 -5.77
C TYR A 17 11.93 11.13 -7.17
N PRO A 18 10.64 11.23 -7.55
CA PRO A 18 10.23 11.87 -8.80
C PRO A 18 10.44 13.38 -8.80
N LYS A 19 10.98 13.92 -9.90
CA LYS A 19 11.25 15.37 -10.05
C LYS A 19 10.04 16.28 -9.83
N PHE A 20 8.82 15.82 -10.18
CA PHE A 20 7.63 16.65 -9.99
C PHE A 20 7.37 16.95 -8.50
N LEU A 21 7.86 16.13 -7.56
CA LEU A 21 7.75 16.40 -6.13
C LEU A 21 8.64 17.57 -5.69
N GLU A 22 9.73 17.88 -6.41
CA GLU A 22 10.57 19.06 -6.15
C GLU A 22 9.81 20.37 -6.42
N LEU A 23 8.74 20.30 -7.22
CA LEU A 23 7.92 21.45 -7.59
C LEU A 23 6.76 21.70 -6.62
N LEU A 24 6.55 20.85 -5.61
CA LEU A 24 5.39 20.94 -4.71
C LEU A 24 5.22 22.30 -4.04
N ASP A 25 6.33 22.95 -3.68
CA ASP A 25 6.31 24.22 -2.96
C ASP A 25 6.57 25.44 -3.85
N THR A 26 7.08 25.22 -5.07
CA THR A 26 7.47 26.29 -6.01
C THR A 26 6.50 26.44 -7.18
N ASP A 27 5.97 25.34 -7.69
CA ASP A 27 4.98 25.29 -8.76
C ASP A 27 4.03 24.08 -8.53
N PRO A 28 3.04 24.22 -7.62
CA PRO A 28 2.16 23.12 -7.23
C PRO A 28 1.29 22.61 -8.37
N GLU A 29 0.95 23.47 -9.33
CA GLU A 29 0.18 23.08 -10.52
C GLU A 29 1.03 22.18 -11.44
N GLN A 30 2.29 22.53 -11.69
CA GLN A 30 3.19 21.69 -12.47
C GLN A 30 3.51 20.36 -11.74
N SER A 31 3.67 20.39 -10.42
CA SER A 31 3.77 19.18 -9.59
C SER A 31 2.54 18.28 -9.76
N TRP A 32 1.34 18.88 -9.72
CA TRP A 32 0.08 18.15 -9.88
C TRP A 32 -0.06 17.49 -11.26
N VAL A 33 0.30 18.20 -12.33
CA VAL A 33 0.31 17.63 -13.69
C VAL A 33 1.27 16.43 -13.75
N GLY A 34 2.49 16.60 -13.23
CA GLY A 34 3.50 15.53 -13.19
C GLY A 34 3.04 14.32 -12.38
N PHE A 35 2.41 14.55 -11.22
CA PHE A 35 1.83 13.49 -10.40
C PHE A 35 0.69 12.76 -11.12
N SER A 36 -0.24 13.50 -11.71
CA SER A 36 -1.39 12.94 -12.41
C SER A 36 -0.95 12.03 -13.56
N GLU A 37 -0.02 12.51 -14.40
CA GLU A 37 0.58 11.70 -15.46
C GLU A 37 1.28 10.46 -14.92
N TYR A 38 2.02 10.60 -13.82
CA TYR A 38 2.73 9.49 -13.22
C TYR A 38 1.78 8.38 -12.78
N VAL A 39 0.68 8.71 -12.09
CA VAL A 39 -0.28 7.72 -11.58
C VAL A 39 -1.01 7.02 -12.73
N TRP A 40 -1.43 7.75 -13.77
CA TRP A 40 -2.06 7.14 -14.94
C TRP A 40 -1.10 6.16 -15.65
N LYS A 41 0.14 6.58 -15.90
CA LYS A 41 1.17 5.71 -16.49
C LYS A 41 1.48 4.52 -15.59
N PHE A 42 1.52 4.72 -14.26
CA PHE A 42 1.71 3.64 -13.31
C PHE A 42 0.63 2.57 -13.44
N LEU A 43 -0.64 2.96 -13.61
CA LEU A 43 -1.74 2.03 -13.81
C LEU A 43 -1.60 1.24 -15.12
N GLU A 44 -1.21 1.89 -16.22
CA GLU A 44 -1.01 1.24 -17.52
C GLU A 44 0.08 0.16 -17.47
N HIS A 45 1.17 0.41 -16.73
CA HIS A 45 2.36 -0.46 -16.75
C HIS A 45 2.38 -1.48 -15.61
N ARG A 46 1.79 -1.17 -14.45
CA ARG A 46 1.85 -1.99 -13.24
C ARG A 46 0.58 -1.85 -12.39
N LYS A 47 -0.51 -2.44 -12.89
CA LYS A 47 -1.76 -2.57 -12.10
C LYS A 47 -1.49 -3.25 -10.76
N PRO A 48 -1.90 -2.65 -9.62
CA PRO A 48 -1.85 -3.31 -8.32
C PRO A 48 -2.68 -4.60 -8.33
N ASP A 49 -2.27 -5.63 -7.58
CA ASP A 49 -3.06 -6.86 -7.45
C ASP A 49 -4.45 -6.60 -6.85
N SER A 50 -4.64 -5.54 -6.07
CA SER A 50 -5.95 -5.13 -5.55
C SER A 50 -6.94 -4.68 -6.64
N PHE A 51 -6.45 -4.42 -7.86
CA PHE A 51 -7.30 -4.09 -9.00
C PHE A 51 -7.75 -5.37 -9.73
N ARG A 52 -7.23 -6.55 -9.35
CA ARG A 52 -7.62 -7.83 -9.93
C ARG A 52 -9.09 -8.11 -9.59
N GLY A 53 -9.92 -8.16 -10.62
CA GLY A 53 -11.35 -8.41 -10.49
C GLY A 53 -12.23 -7.17 -10.50
N LEU A 54 -11.63 -5.96 -10.53
CA LEU A 54 -12.37 -4.73 -10.80
C LEU A 54 -12.50 -4.54 -12.32
N ASP A 55 -13.64 -4.02 -12.77
CA ASP A 55 -13.78 -3.55 -14.15
C ASP A 55 -12.92 -2.30 -14.39
N GLN A 56 -12.76 -1.92 -15.65
CA GLN A 56 -11.89 -0.81 -16.04
C GLN A 56 -12.38 0.55 -15.52
N GLU A 57 -13.69 0.78 -15.52
CA GLU A 57 -14.30 2.04 -15.06
C GLU A 57 -14.01 2.26 -13.58
N THR A 58 -14.23 1.23 -12.75
CA THR A 58 -13.92 1.28 -11.31
C THR A 58 -12.43 1.56 -11.06
N GLN A 59 -11.53 0.98 -11.88
CA GLN A 59 -10.09 1.23 -11.75
C GLN A 59 -9.71 2.68 -12.08
N GLU A 60 -10.33 3.25 -13.12
CA GLU A 60 -10.14 4.63 -13.53
C GLU A 60 -10.69 5.60 -12.48
N ASP A 61 -11.86 5.31 -11.90
CA ASP A 61 -12.45 6.08 -10.81
C ASP A 61 -11.56 6.13 -9.57
N ILE A 62 -10.97 4.99 -9.17
CA ILE A 62 -10.02 4.94 -8.04
C ILE A 62 -8.83 5.88 -8.28
N VAL A 63 -8.30 5.90 -9.51
CA VAL A 63 -7.17 6.75 -9.87
C VAL A 63 -7.58 8.23 -9.94
N ALA A 64 -8.71 8.52 -10.58
CA ALA A 64 -9.23 9.88 -10.69
C ALA A 64 -9.49 10.48 -9.30
N ASP A 65 -10.08 9.69 -8.39
CA ASP A 65 -10.32 10.11 -7.02
C ASP A 65 -9.02 10.33 -6.23
N LEU A 66 -8.00 9.47 -6.40
CA LEU A 66 -6.68 9.71 -5.81
C LEU A 66 -6.09 11.06 -6.28
N ILE A 67 -6.14 11.32 -7.58
CA ILE A 67 -5.61 12.55 -8.18
C ILE A 67 -6.39 13.77 -7.67
N ALA A 68 -7.72 13.68 -7.62
CA ALA A 68 -8.58 14.73 -7.11
C ALA A 68 -8.32 15.01 -5.62
N LYS A 69 -8.23 13.96 -4.80
CA LYS A 69 -7.96 14.08 -3.37
C LYS A 69 -6.60 14.72 -3.08
N ALA A 70 -5.57 14.35 -3.84
CA ALA A 70 -4.26 14.99 -3.73
C ALA A 70 -4.34 16.50 -3.97
N ARG A 71 -5.23 16.96 -4.85
CA ARG A 71 -5.45 18.40 -5.12
C ARG A 71 -6.34 19.06 -4.06
N ILE A 72 -7.44 18.42 -3.67
CA ILE A 72 -8.41 18.97 -2.70
C ILE A 72 -7.77 19.17 -1.33
N ASP A 73 -6.93 18.23 -0.90
CA ASP A 73 -6.23 18.32 0.39
C ASP A 73 -4.98 19.22 0.32
N ASP A 74 -4.93 20.17 -0.62
CA ASP A 74 -3.80 21.09 -0.85
C ASP A 74 -2.44 20.35 -0.89
N TYR A 75 -2.37 19.28 -1.67
CA TYR A 75 -1.16 18.46 -1.85
C TYR A 75 -0.60 17.81 -0.57
N LYS A 76 -1.31 17.85 0.56
CA LYS A 76 -0.88 17.19 1.81
C LYS A 76 -0.59 15.71 1.63
N LEU A 77 -1.38 15.04 0.78
CA LEU A 77 -1.14 13.63 0.45
C LEU A 77 0.22 13.44 -0.23
N LEU A 78 0.59 14.29 -1.19
CA LEU A 78 1.90 14.23 -1.84
C LEU A 78 3.04 14.57 -0.88
N ARG A 79 2.84 15.59 -0.02
CA ARG A 79 3.81 15.97 1.02
C ARG A 79 3.99 14.90 2.11
N SER A 80 3.04 13.99 2.26
CA SER A 80 3.16 12.85 3.19
C SER A 80 4.14 11.78 2.70
N TYR A 81 4.56 11.84 1.43
CA TYR A 81 5.60 10.97 0.93
C TYR A 81 6.96 11.42 1.46
N GLU A 82 7.54 10.57 2.30
CA GLU A 82 8.91 10.74 2.75
C GLU A 82 9.83 9.71 2.08
N ASP A 83 10.91 10.16 1.46
CA ASP A 83 11.92 9.29 0.84
C ASP A 83 12.81 8.61 1.90
N ARG A 84 12.21 7.71 2.68
CA ARG A 84 12.90 6.85 3.66
C ARG A 84 13.46 5.59 2.98
N GLY A 85 13.93 5.70 1.74
CA GLY A 85 14.42 4.56 0.92
C GLY A 85 13.29 3.68 0.36
N VAL A 86 12.05 4.16 0.37
CA VAL A 86 10.91 3.51 -0.28
C VAL A 86 10.71 4.21 -1.62
N ALA A 87 10.67 3.47 -2.73
CA ALA A 87 10.43 4.10 -4.03
C ALA A 87 9.01 4.69 -4.11
N PHE A 88 8.86 5.84 -4.76
CA PHE A 88 7.55 6.49 -4.92
C PHE A 88 6.50 5.58 -5.58
N SER A 89 6.93 4.71 -6.50
CA SER A 89 6.05 3.70 -7.12
C SER A 89 5.45 2.72 -6.11
N ALA A 90 6.18 2.37 -5.06
CA ALA A 90 5.68 1.52 -3.97
C ALA A 90 4.70 2.30 -3.07
N TRP A 91 4.99 3.58 -2.82
CA TRP A 91 4.06 4.46 -2.10
C TRP A 91 2.74 4.64 -2.85
N VAL A 92 2.78 4.96 -4.16
CA VAL A 92 1.57 5.05 -5.00
C VAL A 92 0.79 3.75 -5.00
N ARG A 93 1.47 2.60 -5.12
CA ARG A 93 0.81 1.28 -5.03
C ARG A 93 0.05 1.12 -3.72
N ARG A 94 0.67 1.49 -2.58
CA ARG A 94 0.03 1.41 -1.26
C ARG A 94 -1.19 2.30 -1.18
N VAL A 95 -1.09 3.55 -1.65
CA VAL A 95 -2.21 4.50 -1.62
C VAL A 95 -3.37 4.01 -2.49
N LEU A 96 -3.10 3.58 -3.73
CA LEU A 96 -4.11 3.01 -4.63
C LEU A 96 -4.75 1.74 -4.07
N ARG A 97 -3.95 0.86 -3.45
CA ARG A 97 -4.44 -0.36 -2.81
C ARG A 97 -5.42 -0.02 -1.69
N ASN A 98 -5.05 0.88 -0.78
CA ASN A 98 -5.92 1.29 0.31
C ASN A 98 -7.22 1.91 -0.22
N ARG A 99 -7.13 2.70 -1.30
CA ARG A 99 -8.30 3.31 -1.90
C ARG A 99 -9.24 2.31 -2.58
N ALA A 100 -8.68 1.32 -3.26
CA ALA A 100 -9.46 0.22 -3.82
C ALA A 100 -10.23 -0.55 -2.72
N PHE A 101 -9.59 -0.82 -1.57
CA PHE A 101 -10.27 -1.45 -0.44
C PHE A 101 -11.38 -0.57 0.14
N ASP A 102 -11.13 0.73 0.32
CA ASP A 102 -12.17 1.67 0.79
C ASP A 102 -13.42 1.65 -0.08
N ILE A 103 -13.25 1.59 -1.41
CA ILE A 103 -14.36 1.53 -2.36
C ILE A 103 -15.05 0.18 -2.30
N LEU A 104 -14.29 -0.92 -2.33
CA LEU A 104 -14.85 -2.27 -2.19
C LEU A 104 -15.64 -2.45 -0.89
N ARG A 105 -15.19 -1.85 0.22
CA ARG A 105 -15.89 -1.83 1.49
C ARG A 105 -17.22 -1.10 1.42
N ARG A 106 -17.27 0.05 0.72
CA ARG A 106 -18.49 0.85 0.51
C ARG A 106 -19.48 0.19 -0.46
N SER A 107 -18.98 -0.56 -1.45
CA SER A 107 -19.80 -1.26 -2.44
C SER A 107 -20.33 -2.62 -1.96
N SER A 108 -19.89 -3.10 -0.79
CA SER A 108 -20.41 -4.33 -0.20
C SER A 108 -21.88 -4.14 0.23
N PRO A 109 -22.82 -5.04 -0.12
CA PRO A 109 -24.25 -4.89 0.17
C PRO A 109 -24.61 -4.69 1.65
N LYS A 110 -23.68 -4.92 2.58
CA LYS A 110 -23.85 -4.63 4.01
C LYS A 110 -23.79 -3.12 4.34
N ALA A 111 -23.37 -2.26 3.41
CA ALA A 111 -23.23 -0.82 3.63
C ALA A 111 -24.44 0.00 3.15
N LEU A 112 -25.49 -0.63 2.60
CA LEU A 112 -26.65 0.07 2.04
C LEU A 112 -27.89 0.12 2.96
N ASP A 113 -27.84 -0.52 4.12
CA ASP A 113 -28.85 -0.34 5.18
C ASP A 113 -28.14 0.25 6.40
N GLN A 114 -28.12 1.58 6.54
CA GLN A 114 -28.23 2.26 7.82
C GLN A 114 -28.15 3.79 7.66
N GLU A 115 -29.31 4.37 7.42
CA GLU A 115 -29.64 5.64 8.07
C GLU A 115 -30.15 5.29 9.48
N ASN A 116 -29.36 5.67 10.51
CA ASN A 116 -29.71 5.88 11.94
C ASN A 116 -28.67 5.30 12.90
N THR A 117 -27.80 6.20 13.40
CA THR A 117 -27.27 6.38 14.77
C THR A 117 -26.75 5.21 15.63
N GLU A 118 -27.17 3.96 15.43
CA GLU A 118 -26.66 2.76 16.12
C GLU A 118 -25.35 2.24 15.50
N THR A 119 -25.10 2.53 14.22
CA THR A 119 -23.90 2.10 13.48
C THR A 119 -22.62 2.74 14.00
N ALA A 120 -22.66 4.01 14.42
CA ALA A 120 -21.47 4.72 14.90
C ALA A 120 -20.88 4.08 16.16
N HIS A 121 -21.71 3.50 17.03
CA HIS A 121 -21.25 2.80 18.22
C HIS A 121 -20.68 1.41 17.87
N ALA A 122 -21.35 0.67 16.98
CA ALA A 122 -20.86 -0.62 16.50
C ALA A 122 -19.54 -0.49 15.72
N ASP A 123 -19.38 0.57 14.92
CA ASP A 123 -18.17 0.90 14.18
C ASP A 123 -17.07 1.39 15.12
N ALA A 124 -17.38 2.16 16.17
CA ALA A 124 -16.39 2.55 17.18
C ALA A 124 -15.87 1.33 17.96
N ILE A 125 -16.76 0.43 18.39
CA ILE A 125 -16.38 -0.83 19.06
C ILE A 125 -15.55 -1.71 18.12
N ARG A 126 -15.92 -1.77 16.83
CA ARG A 126 -15.19 -2.53 15.82
C ARG A 126 -13.82 -1.93 15.52
N ASN A 127 -13.70 -0.61 15.40
CA ASN A 127 -12.44 0.10 15.20
C ASN A 127 -11.50 -0.12 16.38
N LEU A 128 -12.01 -0.12 17.62
CA LEU A 128 -11.23 -0.47 18.81
C LEU A 128 -10.71 -1.92 18.74
N ALA A 129 -11.51 -2.87 18.24
CA ALA A 129 -11.08 -4.25 18.06
C ALA A 129 -10.00 -4.40 16.97
N ILE A 130 -10.11 -3.65 15.87
CA ILE A 130 -9.10 -3.61 14.80
C ILE A 130 -7.81 -2.97 15.32
N GLU A 131 -7.89 -1.86 16.06
CA GLU A 131 -6.73 -1.23 16.69
C GLU A 131 -6.03 -2.17 17.67
N GLU A 132 -6.79 -2.92 18.47
CA GLU A 132 -6.24 -3.94 19.36
C GLU A 132 -5.50 -5.04 18.58
N ILE A 133 -6.07 -5.51 17.47
CA ILE A 133 -5.42 -6.48 16.57
C ILE A 133 -4.13 -5.87 16.00
N ILE A 134 -4.16 -4.63 15.51
CA ILE A 134 -2.98 -3.92 14.98
C ILE A 134 -1.88 -3.82 16.06
N CYS A 135 -2.22 -3.40 17.27
CA CYS A 135 -1.27 -3.32 18.39
C CYS A 135 -0.67 -4.67 18.74
N LYS A 136 -1.47 -5.74 18.75
CA LYS A 136 -0.98 -7.11 18.99
C LYS A 136 -0.07 -7.60 17.85
N VAL A 137 -0.38 -7.27 16.60
CA VAL A 137 0.47 -7.54 15.43
C VAL A 137 1.79 -6.79 15.52
N GLN A 138 1.77 -5.49 15.82
CA GLN A 138 2.96 -4.68 16.02
C GLN A 138 3.84 -5.23 17.16
N ALA A 139 3.24 -5.56 18.31
CA ALA A 139 3.97 -6.16 19.42
C ALA A 139 4.62 -7.52 19.07
N CYS A 140 4.04 -8.27 18.13
CA CYS A 140 4.65 -9.49 17.60
C CYS A 140 5.76 -9.19 16.59
N MET A 141 5.60 -8.16 15.77
CA MET A 141 6.62 -7.65 14.85
C MET A 141 7.84 -7.09 15.59
N ASP A 142 7.64 -6.47 16.75
CA ASP A 142 8.71 -5.88 17.56
C ASP A 142 9.64 -6.92 18.17
N LYS A 143 9.13 -8.15 18.37
CA LYS A 143 9.95 -9.29 18.81
C LYS A 143 10.86 -9.85 17.71
N LEU A 144 10.65 -9.45 16.45
CA LEU A 144 11.55 -9.82 15.38
C LEU A 144 12.80 -8.93 15.41
N PRO A 145 13.98 -9.48 15.11
CA PRO A 145 15.15 -8.71 14.73
C PRO A 145 14.82 -7.69 13.62
N SER A 146 15.43 -6.51 13.68
CA SER A 146 15.11 -5.38 12.78
C SER A 146 15.18 -5.74 11.30
N ASN A 147 16.20 -6.52 10.91
CA ASN A 147 16.34 -7.00 9.52
C ASN A 147 15.18 -7.90 9.07
N ARG A 148 14.66 -8.77 9.95
CA ARG A 148 13.55 -9.67 9.65
C ARG A 148 12.21 -8.94 9.59
N ARG A 149 12.02 -7.94 10.47
CA ARG A 149 10.85 -7.07 10.46
C ARG A 149 10.77 -6.31 9.14
N LEU A 150 11.90 -5.73 8.74
CA LEU A 150 12.06 -4.96 7.51
C LEU A 150 11.83 -5.82 6.26
N LEU A 151 12.36 -7.05 6.20
CA LEU A 151 12.07 -8.00 5.12
C LEU A 151 10.59 -8.36 5.01
N LEU A 152 9.90 -8.55 6.13
CA LEU A 152 8.47 -8.85 6.11
C LEU A 152 7.65 -7.65 5.63
N GLN A 153 8.01 -6.44 6.04
CA GLN A 153 7.38 -5.21 5.58
C GLN A 153 7.54 -5.02 4.07
N TYR A 154 8.77 -5.08 3.55
CA TYR A 154 9.01 -4.95 2.12
C TYR A 154 8.33 -6.07 1.30
N SER A 155 8.28 -7.29 1.83
CA SER A 155 7.51 -8.35 1.20
C SER A 155 6.02 -8.06 1.15
N ALA A 156 5.45 -7.44 2.19
CA ALA A 156 4.04 -7.02 2.20
C ALA A 156 3.76 -5.86 1.23
N ASP A 157 4.79 -5.03 0.96
CA ASP A 157 4.75 -3.96 -0.05
C ASP A 157 4.93 -4.47 -1.50
N GLY A 158 5.06 -5.80 -1.68
CA GLY A 158 5.15 -6.47 -2.96
C GLY A 158 6.55 -6.46 -3.58
N PHE A 159 7.60 -6.31 -2.77
CA PHE A 159 8.97 -6.41 -3.26
C PHE A 159 9.25 -7.81 -3.83
N GLN A 160 9.90 -7.85 -4.98
CA GLN A 160 10.27 -9.10 -5.63
C GLN A 160 11.42 -9.78 -4.89
N PRO A 161 11.56 -11.11 -4.98
CA PRO A 161 12.64 -11.85 -4.31
C PRO A 161 14.04 -11.27 -4.56
N ARG A 162 14.32 -10.79 -5.78
CA ARG A 162 15.62 -10.14 -6.10
C ARG A 162 15.87 -8.88 -5.27
N GLN A 163 14.84 -8.07 -5.03
CA GLN A 163 14.94 -6.84 -4.24
C GLN A 163 15.07 -7.18 -2.74
N LEU A 164 14.33 -8.18 -2.28
CA LEU A 164 14.43 -8.66 -0.90
C LEU A 164 15.82 -9.26 -0.59
N LYS A 165 16.49 -9.89 -1.54
CA LYS A 165 17.88 -10.36 -1.36
C LYS A 165 18.85 -9.21 -1.07
N PHE A 166 18.73 -8.13 -1.85
CA PHE A 166 19.56 -6.94 -1.64
C PHE A 166 19.38 -6.38 -0.22
N ILE A 167 18.14 -6.37 0.25
CA ILE A 167 17.79 -5.90 1.59
C ILE A 167 18.25 -6.88 2.70
N ALA A 168 18.21 -8.19 2.43
CA ALA A 168 18.59 -9.22 3.38
C ALA A 168 20.11 -9.25 3.67
N GLY A 169 20.92 -8.72 2.76
CA GLY A 169 22.38 -8.68 2.86
C GLY A 169 23.07 -9.99 2.48
N GLU A 170 24.35 -10.10 2.82
CA GLU A 170 25.20 -11.25 2.49
C GLU A 170 24.66 -12.55 3.13
N GLY A 171 24.73 -13.66 2.38
CA GLY A 171 24.25 -14.98 2.82
C GLY A 171 22.90 -15.45 2.25
N TYR A 172 22.16 -14.59 1.54
CA TYR A 172 20.87 -14.91 0.90
C TYR A 172 20.94 -14.90 -0.64
N GLU A 173 22.04 -15.39 -1.19
CA GLU A 173 22.31 -15.41 -2.64
C GLU A 173 21.30 -16.27 -3.43
N ASP A 174 20.69 -17.26 -2.80
CA ASP A 174 19.68 -18.14 -3.40
C ASP A 174 18.24 -17.74 -2.97
N ASN A 175 17.31 -17.76 -3.93
CA ASN A 175 15.88 -17.56 -3.71
C ASN A 175 15.32 -18.57 -2.71
N LYS A 176 15.88 -19.80 -2.68
CA LYS A 176 15.46 -20.83 -1.74
C LYS A 176 15.72 -20.43 -0.29
N LYS A 177 16.94 -19.98 0.02
CA LYS A 177 17.34 -19.52 1.37
C LYS A 177 16.48 -18.35 1.83
N LEU A 178 16.25 -17.37 0.96
CA LEU A 178 15.36 -16.24 1.25
C LEU A 178 13.92 -16.72 1.50
N GLY A 179 13.41 -17.62 0.67
CA GLY A 179 12.06 -18.20 0.84
C GLY A 179 11.90 -18.92 2.18
N ASP A 180 12.91 -19.70 2.59
CA ASP A 180 12.91 -20.41 3.88
C ASP A 180 13.00 -19.45 5.07
N LEU A 181 13.78 -18.37 4.94
CA LEU A 181 13.79 -17.29 5.92
C LEU A 181 12.41 -16.65 6.03
N MET A 182 11.78 -16.25 4.92
CA MET A 182 10.47 -15.61 4.91
C MET A 182 9.39 -16.51 5.51
N ARG A 183 9.39 -17.81 5.20
CA ARG A 183 8.50 -18.81 5.83
C ARG A 183 8.75 -18.90 7.33
N THR A 184 10.01 -18.81 7.77
CA THR A 184 10.37 -18.89 9.18
C THR A 184 9.93 -17.63 9.94
N ILE A 185 10.11 -16.45 9.36
CA ILE A 185 9.62 -15.17 9.89
C ILE A 185 8.09 -15.23 10.03
N ARG A 186 7.38 -15.59 8.96
CA ARG A 186 5.91 -15.70 8.96
C ARG A 186 5.42 -16.69 10.03
N ARG A 187 6.03 -17.88 10.12
CA ARG A 187 5.70 -18.87 11.18
C ARG A 187 5.99 -18.35 12.59
N SER A 188 7.01 -17.51 12.77
CA SER A 188 7.30 -16.89 14.06
C SER A 188 6.22 -15.88 14.45
N VAL A 189 5.82 -15.01 13.52
CA VAL A 189 4.75 -14.03 13.74
C VAL A 189 3.42 -14.73 14.02
N LEU A 190 3.03 -15.71 13.20
CA LEU A 190 1.79 -16.47 13.40
C LEU A 190 1.76 -17.19 14.75
N ARG A 191 2.89 -17.77 15.19
CA ARG A 191 2.98 -18.37 16.53
C ARG A 191 2.84 -17.34 17.65
N CYS A 192 3.40 -16.14 17.46
CA CYS A 192 3.23 -15.05 18.42
C CYS A 192 1.78 -14.57 18.50
N LEU A 193 1.11 -14.41 17.35
CA LEU A 193 -0.29 -14.02 17.26
C LEU A 193 -1.21 -15.06 17.90
N LYS A 194 -0.98 -16.35 17.63
CA LYS A 194 -1.71 -17.44 18.28
C LYS A 194 -1.59 -17.42 19.80
N ARG A 195 -0.42 -17.07 20.35
CA ARG A 195 -0.21 -16.92 21.81
C ARG A 195 -0.92 -15.70 22.40
N LYS A 196 -1.28 -14.72 21.57
CA LYS A 196 -2.06 -13.54 21.93
C LYS A 196 -3.55 -13.72 21.60
N ASP A 197 -3.97 -14.95 21.35
CA ASP A 197 -5.34 -15.33 21.01
C ASP A 197 -5.88 -14.64 19.75
N ILE A 198 -4.99 -14.33 18.80
CA ILE A 198 -5.37 -13.89 17.45
C ILE A 198 -5.31 -15.10 16.53
N ARG A 199 -6.45 -15.46 15.96
CA ARG A 199 -6.59 -16.51 14.95
C ARG A 199 -6.38 -15.93 13.55
N GLU A 200 -6.14 -16.83 12.59
CA GLU A 200 -6.00 -16.41 11.20
C GLU A 200 -7.32 -15.87 10.63
N GLU A 201 -8.47 -16.35 11.11
CA GLU A 201 -9.77 -15.77 10.77
C GLU A 201 -9.86 -14.32 11.20
N ASP A 202 -9.48 -13.98 12.44
CA ASP A 202 -9.55 -12.61 12.96
C ASP A 202 -8.68 -11.64 12.13
N LEU A 203 -7.54 -12.12 11.59
CA LEU A 203 -6.71 -11.35 10.66
C LEU A 203 -7.33 -11.22 9.27
N ARG A 204 -7.98 -12.26 8.76
CA ARG A 204 -8.65 -12.23 7.46
C ARG A 204 -9.88 -11.32 7.52
N ASP A 205 -10.61 -11.36 8.61
CA ASP A 205 -11.77 -10.50 8.84
C ASP A 205 -11.33 -9.04 8.96
N ALA A 206 -10.20 -8.77 9.64
CA ALA A 206 -9.58 -7.44 9.66
C ALA A 206 -8.98 -6.96 8.32
N LEU A 207 -8.79 -7.85 7.33
CA LEU A 207 -8.17 -7.54 6.03
C LEU A 207 -9.13 -7.66 4.83
N ARG A 208 -10.31 -8.25 5.01
CA ARG A 208 -11.37 -8.38 4.00
C ARG A 208 -12.33 -7.19 4.01
N GLU A 209 -12.20 -6.33 5.00
CA GLU A 209 -12.82 -5.00 5.06
C GLU A 209 -11.83 -3.94 4.56
#